data_AF-A0A8T5LVD2-F1
#
_entry.id   AF-A0A8T5LVD2-F1
#
_cell.length_a   1.000
_cell.length_b   1.000
_cell.length_c   1.000
_cell.angle_alpha   90.00
_cell.angle_beta   90.00
_cell.angle_gamma   90.00
#
_symmetry.space_group_name_H-M   'P 1'
#
loop_
_entity.id
_entity.type
_entity.pdbx_description
1 polymer ?
#
loop_
_entity_poly.entity_id
_entity_poly.type
_entity_poly.pdbx_seq_one_letter_code
_entity_poly.pdbx_strand_id
1 'polypeptide(L)'
;MDLSDKGFSRLINSLSNPFKLQEFIISVSYNTGNRLSPFEVANLLKGDCLEVAVFAVFVLKHHGYDAFLVDLEAVRDEDHVIAVYKLNGKYGSIAQSKFVNLQQRMPVYSTVKELVMSYFNSYFNFFGELTLRRYTEEFRIDKFLKWD
;
A
#
# COMPACT_ATOMS: atom_id res chain seq x y z
N MET A 1 15.90 1.33 -8.06
CA MET A 1 16.00 2.14 -6.82
C MET A 1 17.16 1.57 -6.04
N ASP A 2 18.13 2.42 -5.71
CA ASP A 2 19.47 1.99 -5.31
C ASP A 2 19.49 1.43 -3.87
N LEU A 3 19.80 0.14 -3.73
CA LEU A 3 20.01 -0.55 -2.45
C LEU A 3 21.45 -0.39 -1.94
N SER A 4 22.24 0.55 -2.48
CA SER A 4 23.62 0.84 -2.04
C SER A 4 23.71 1.23 -0.57
N ASP A 5 22.67 1.85 -0.01
CA ASP A 5 22.58 2.10 1.43
C ASP A 5 22.36 0.78 2.19
N LYS A 6 23.36 0.39 2.99
CA LYS A 6 23.34 -0.87 3.74
C LYS A 6 22.24 -0.91 4.80
N GLY A 7 21.83 0.24 5.36
CA GLY A 7 20.77 0.32 6.36
C GLY A 7 19.41 0.06 5.73
N PHE A 8 19.12 0.76 4.63
CA PHE A 8 17.92 0.55 3.84
C PHE A 8 17.84 -0.89 3.32
N SER A 9 18.92 -1.42 2.73
CA SER A 9 18.98 -2.81 2.28
C SER A 9 18.69 -3.82 3.40
N ARG A 10 19.25 -3.63 4.60
CA ARG A 10 18.94 -4.49 5.77
C ARG A 10 17.48 -4.40 6.19
N LEU A 11 16.90 -3.20 6.19
CA LEU A 11 15.49 -3.01 6.50
C LEU A 11 14.62 -3.78 5.51
N ILE A 12 14.79 -3.53 4.21
CA ILE A 12 14.01 -4.17 3.14
C ILE A 12 14.09 -5.69 3.23
N ASN A 13 15.29 -6.24 3.46
CA ASN A 13 15.48 -7.68 3.64
C ASN A 13 14.78 -8.23 4.91
N SER A 14 14.64 -7.43 5.97
CA SER A 14 13.93 -7.85 7.18
C SER A 14 12.41 -7.91 6.99
N LEU A 15 11.84 -7.05 6.13
CA LEU A 15 10.42 -6.99 5.73
C LEU A 15 10.04 -8.11 4.73
N SER A 16 10.46 -9.32 5.05
CA SER A 16 10.48 -10.53 4.19
C SER A 16 9.12 -11.10 3.78
N ASN A 17 8.02 -10.59 4.32
CA ASN A 17 6.68 -11.04 3.95
C ASN A 17 5.64 -9.93 4.19
N PRO A 18 4.43 -10.03 3.61
CA PRO A 18 3.41 -9.00 3.73
C PRO A 18 3.02 -8.66 5.17
N PHE A 19 3.05 -9.64 6.08
CA PHE A 19 2.71 -9.41 7.48
C PHE A 19 3.75 -8.52 8.18
N LYS A 20 5.04 -8.87 8.07
CA LYS A 20 6.14 -8.03 8.60
C LYS A 20 6.15 -6.64 7.97
N LEU A 21 5.85 -6.55 6.68
CA LEU A 21 5.73 -5.29 5.98
C LEU A 21 4.59 -4.44 6.55
N GLN A 22 3.39 -4.99 6.76
CA GLN A 22 2.33 -4.21 7.39
C GLN A 22 2.69 -3.81 8.83
N GLU A 23 3.29 -4.71 9.63
CA GLU A 23 3.73 -4.35 10.99
C GLU A 23 4.67 -3.15 10.99
N PHE A 24 5.60 -3.09 10.04
CA PHE A 24 6.42 -1.91 9.81
C PHE A 24 5.57 -0.70 9.43
N ILE A 25 4.64 -0.82 8.48
CA ILE A 25 3.75 0.27 8.06
C ILE A 25 2.89 0.81 9.20
N ILE A 26 2.47 -0.02 10.16
CA ILE A 26 1.73 0.44 11.34
C ILE A 26 2.57 1.40 12.20
N SER A 27 3.90 1.26 12.20
CA SER A 27 4.81 2.18 12.88
C SER A 27 5.07 3.49 12.12
N VAL A 28 4.66 3.59 10.85
CA VAL A 28 4.85 4.77 10.01
C VAL A 28 3.76 5.80 10.34
N SER A 29 4.18 7.01 10.73
CA SER A 29 3.27 8.12 11.03
C SER A 29 2.70 8.74 9.76
N TYR A 30 1.48 9.27 9.82
CA TYR A 30 0.86 9.89 8.66
C TYR A 30 1.60 11.17 8.24
N ASN A 31 1.97 11.27 6.96
CA ASN A 31 2.61 12.45 6.38
C ASN A 31 1.57 13.44 5.84
N THR A 32 1.68 14.71 6.24
CA THR A 32 0.87 15.82 5.69
C THR A 32 1.75 16.88 5.02
N GLY A 33 3.04 16.59 4.84
CA GLY A 33 4.04 17.49 4.28
C GLY A 33 4.35 17.20 2.82
N ASN A 34 5.61 17.41 2.45
CA ASN A 34 6.10 17.16 1.10
C ASN A 34 6.08 15.68 0.75
N ARG A 35 6.05 15.39 -0.56
CA ARG A 35 6.10 14.03 -1.11
C ARG A 35 7.41 13.33 -0.74
N LEU A 36 7.30 12.11 -0.21
CA LEU A 36 8.44 11.30 0.21
C LEU A 36 8.72 10.16 -0.76
N SER A 37 10.00 9.91 -1.04
CA SER A 37 10.47 8.69 -1.71
C SER A 37 10.41 7.48 -0.76
N PRO A 38 10.41 6.23 -1.28
CA PRO A 38 10.49 5.04 -0.43
C PRO A 38 11.68 5.00 0.55
N PHE A 39 12.82 5.56 0.17
CA PHE A 39 13.97 5.70 1.08
C PHE A 39 13.66 6.66 2.23
N GLU A 40 13.04 7.80 1.93
CA GLU A 40 12.62 8.77 2.96
C GLU A 40 11.52 8.22 3.86
N VAL A 41 10.56 7.45 3.33
CA VAL A 41 9.54 6.76 4.13
C VAL A 41 10.21 5.84 5.16
N ALA A 42 11.20 5.05 4.73
CA ALA A 42 11.94 4.16 5.60
C ALA A 42 12.78 4.89 6.66
N ASN A 43 13.41 6.01 6.29
CA ASN A 43 14.32 6.73 7.18
C ASN A 43 13.58 7.67 8.16
N LEU A 44 12.52 8.33 7.70
CA LEU A 44 11.76 9.31 8.49
C LEU A 44 10.62 8.66 9.27
N LEU A 45 10.25 7.42 8.95
CA LEU A 45 9.07 6.73 9.49
C LEU A 45 7.79 7.56 9.33
N LYS A 46 7.67 8.20 8.16
CA LYS A 46 6.52 9.00 7.74
C LYS A 46 6.09 8.63 6.34
N GLY A 47 4.79 8.64 6.09
CA GLY A 47 4.22 8.44 4.76
C GLY A 47 2.72 8.70 4.80
N ASP A 48 2.13 9.09 3.68
CA ASP A 48 0.68 8.99 3.45
C ASP A 48 0.32 7.69 2.70
N CYS A 49 -0.95 7.50 2.36
CA CYS A 49 -1.43 6.29 1.69
C CYS A 49 -0.67 6.00 0.39
N LEU A 50 -0.38 7.02 -0.43
CA LEU A 50 0.35 6.86 -1.69
C LEU A 50 1.82 6.51 -1.43
N GLU A 51 2.50 7.26 -0.58
CA GLU A 51 3.93 7.08 -0.29
C GLU A 51 4.21 5.70 0.30
N VAL A 52 3.37 5.28 1.26
CA VAL A 52 3.44 3.94 1.83
C VAL A 52 3.09 2.87 0.81
N ALA A 53 2.07 3.06 -0.03
CA ALA A 53 1.73 2.06 -1.03
C ALA A 53 2.87 1.86 -2.04
N VAL A 54 3.54 2.94 -2.47
CA VAL A 54 4.72 2.87 -3.35
C VAL A 54 5.87 2.13 -2.65
N PHE A 55 6.18 2.47 -1.39
CA PHE A 55 7.19 1.75 -0.60
C PHE A 55 6.82 0.26 -0.44
N ALA A 56 5.57 -0.05 -0.18
CA ALA A 56 5.10 -1.42 0.01
C ALA A 56 5.21 -2.23 -1.28
N VAL A 57 4.79 -1.69 -2.43
CA VAL A 57 4.99 -2.38 -3.74
C VAL A 57 6.48 -2.58 -4.00
N PHE A 58 7.35 -1.62 -3.64
CA PHE A 58 8.80 -1.78 -3.74
C PHE A 58 9.30 -2.98 -2.92
N VAL A 59 8.94 -3.08 -1.65
CA VAL A 59 9.34 -4.20 -0.78
C VAL A 59 8.78 -5.53 -1.29
N LEU A 60 7.49 -5.55 -1.67
CA LEU A 60 6.83 -6.75 -2.16
C LEU A 60 7.48 -7.27 -3.44
N LYS A 61 7.80 -6.39 -4.40
CA LYS A 61 8.52 -6.75 -5.63
C LYS A 61 9.93 -7.27 -5.33
N HIS A 62 10.65 -6.65 -4.40
CA HIS A 62 11.97 -7.13 -3.95
C HIS A 62 11.93 -8.57 -3.46
N HIS A 63 10.85 -8.95 -2.77
CA HIS A 63 10.63 -10.33 -2.28
C HIS A 63 9.88 -11.24 -3.29
N GLY A 64 9.72 -10.81 -4.54
CA GLY A 64 9.17 -11.64 -5.63
C GLY A 64 7.65 -11.76 -5.66
N TYR A 65 6.91 -10.94 -4.91
CA TYR A 65 5.45 -10.93 -4.97
C TYR A 65 4.97 -10.21 -6.23
N ASP A 66 3.90 -10.73 -6.86
CA ASP A 66 3.17 -9.96 -7.87
C ASP A 66 2.35 -8.88 -7.16
N ALA A 67 2.85 -7.63 -7.23
CA ALA A 67 2.27 -6.48 -6.56
C ALA A 67 2.07 -5.27 -7.49
N PHE A 68 1.11 -4.42 -7.18
CA PHE A 68 0.76 -3.21 -7.94
C PHE A 68 -0.07 -2.26 -7.07
N LEU A 69 -0.23 -1.02 -7.52
CA LEU A 69 -1.07 -0.04 -6.84
C LEU A 69 -2.51 -0.13 -7.35
N VAL A 70 -3.45 0.12 -6.46
CA VAL A 70 -4.85 0.40 -6.79
C VAL A 70 -5.25 1.66 -6.05
N ASP A 71 -5.85 2.61 -6.76
CA ASP A 71 -6.44 3.80 -6.19
C ASP A 71 -7.94 3.56 -5.94
N LEU A 72 -8.41 3.84 -4.73
CA LEU A 72 -9.81 3.77 -4.33
C LEU A 72 -10.38 5.18 -4.39
N GLU A 73 -11.27 5.43 -5.34
CA GLU A 73 -11.79 6.76 -5.63
C GLU A 73 -13.12 7.00 -4.91
N ALA A 74 -13.15 8.04 -4.09
CA ALA A 74 -14.30 8.40 -3.28
C ALA A 74 -14.91 9.73 -3.70
N VAL A 75 -16.15 9.97 -3.29
CA VAL A 75 -16.84 11.24 -3.50
C VAL A 75 -17.20 11.86 -2.16
N ARG A 76 -16.89 13.15 -1.98
CA ARG A 76 -17.03 13.88 -0.70
C ARG A 76 -16.27 13.19 0.45
N ASP A 77 -15.11 12.65 0.12
CA ASP A 77 -14.18 11.96 1.02
C ASP A 77 -12.77 11.98 0.40
N GLU A 78 -11.78 11.49 1.13
CA GLU A 78 -10.41 11.31 0.60
C GLU A 78 -10.31 10.02 -0.22
N ASP A 79 -9.57 10.07 -1.34
CA ASP A 79 -9.13 8.88 -2.07
C ASP A 79 -8.10 8.08 -1.25
N HIS A 80 -7.93 6.81 -1.59
CA HIS A 80 -7.08 5.92 -0.81
C HIS A 80 -6.32 4.93 -1.67
N VAL A 81 -4.99 5.08 -1.72
CA VAL A 81 -4.12 4.21 -2.51
C VAL A 81 -3.66 3.03 -1.66
N ILE A 82 -3.78 1.82 -2.21
CA ILE A 82 -3.38 0.57 -1.56
C ILE A 82 -2.36 -0.18 -2.41
N ALA A 83 -1.43 -0.88 -1.76
CA ALA A 83 -0.51 -1.80 -2.41
C ALA A 83 -1.12 -3.20 -2.42
N VAL A 84 -1.61 -3.62 -3.58
CA VAL A 84 -2.19 -4.96 -3.78
C VAL A 84 -1.06 -5.96 -4.07
N TYR A 85 -1.19 -7.17 -3.54
CA TYR A 85 -0.26 -8.27 -3.81
C TYR A 85 -0.99 -9.60 -3.96
N LYS A 86 -0.35 -10.55 -4.66
CA LYS A 86 -0.84 -11.92 -4.81
C LYS A 86 0.01 -12.92 -4.03
N LEU A 87 -0.64 -13.76 -3.24
CA LEU A 87 -0.03 -14.87 -2.50
C LEU A 87 -0.90 -16.12 -2.67
N ASN A 88 -0.30 -17.24 -3.10
CA ASN A 88 -1.00 -18.52 -3.31
C ASN A 88 -2.29 -18.41 -4.16
N GLY A 89 -2.24 -17.57 -5.21
CA GLY A 89 -3.37 -17.35 -6.10
C GLY A 89 -4.45 -16.38 -5.60
N LYS A 90 -4.29 -15.82 -4.38
CA LYS A 90 -5.25 -14.90 -3.76
C LYS A 90 -4.65 -13.50 -3.59
N TYR A 91 -5.52 -12.50 -3.63
CA TYR A 91 -5.16 -11.08 -3.51
C TYR A 91 -5.31 -10.61 -2.07
N GLY A 92 -4.32 -9.87 -1.59
CA GLY A 92 -4.34 -9.10 -0.34
C GLY A 92 -3.84 -7.68 -0.59
N SER A 93 -3.79 -6.86 0.45
CA SER A 93 -3.28 -5.49 0.35
C SER A 93 -2.53 -5.04 1.61
N ILE A 94 -1.55 -4.16 1.39
CA ILE A 94 -0.85 -3.36 2.39
C ILE A 94 -1.35 -1.93 2.25
N ALA A 95 -1.68 -1.27 3.36
CA ALA A 95 -2.19 0.10 3.34
C ALA A 95 -1.96 0.83 4.66
N GLN A 96 -1.74 2.13 4.58
CA GLN A 96 -1.78 3.05 5.72
C GLN A 96 -2.98 3.97 5.58
N SER A 97 -3.75 4.14 6.64
CA SER A 97 -4.91 5.02 6.64
C SER A 97 -5.09 5.67 8.00
N LYS A 98 -5.69 6.87 8.00
CA LYS A 98 -6.20 7.54 9.21
C LYS A 98 -7.35 6.73 9.84
N PHE A 99 -8.00 5.86 9.07
CA PHE A 99 -9.09 5.01 9.53
C PHE A 99 -8.69 3.54 9.56
N VAL A 100 -8.79 2.91 10.74
CA VAL A 100 -8.29 1.53 10.99
C VAL A 100 -8.89 0.49 10.03
N ASN A 101 -10.16 0.67 9.65
CA ASN A 101 -10.84 -0.28 8.77
C ASN A 101 -10.42 -0.16 7.29
N LEU A 102 -9.65 0.87 6.92
CA LEU A 102 -9.09 1.06 5.58
C LEU A 102 -7.60 0.68 5.50
N GLN A 103 -7.07 -0.03 6.49
CA GLN A 103 -5.72 -0.61 6.42
C GLN A 103 -5.67 -1.87 5.53
N GLN A 104 -4.79 -2.81 5.86
CA GLN A 104 -4.55 -4.05 5.11
C GLN A 104 -5.78 -4.93 4.90
N ARG A 105 -5.62 -5.88 3.97
CA ARG A 105 -6.50 -7.04 3.80
C ARG A 105 -5.67 -8.30 3.62
N MET A 106 -6.11 -9.37 4.29
CA MET A 106 -5.49 -10.69 4.15
C MET A 106 -5.66 -11.23 2.73
N PRO A 107 -4.71 -12.06 2.25
CA PRO A 107 -4.73 -12.57 0.88
C PRO A 107 -5.73 -13.73 0.73
N VAL A 108 -7.02 -13.42 0.77
CA VAL A 108 -8.12 -14.41 0.70
C VAL A 108 -9.06 -14.18 -0.49
N TYR A 109 -8.89 -13.08 -1.22
CA TYR A 109 -9.78 -12.67 -2.30
C TYR A 109 -9.34 -13.27 -3.63
N SER A 110 -10.28 -13.71 -4.46
CA SER A 110 -9.99 -14.36 -5.75
C SER A 110 -9.73 -13.35 -6.87
N THR A 111 -10.26 -12.14 -6.72
CA THR A 111 -10.09 -11.05 -7.69
C THR A 111 -9.78 -9.73 -6.99
N VAL A 112 -9.19 -8.77 -7.72
CA VAL A 112 -9.00 -7.40 -7.24
C VAL A 112 -10.35 -6.76 -6.90
N LYS A 113 -11.39 -7.03 -7.68
CA LYS A 113 -12.74 -6.54 -7.40
C LYS A 113 -13.26 -7.02 -6.04
N GLU A 114 -13.11 -8.31 -5.73
CA GLU A 114 -13.50 -8.86 -4.42
C GLU A 114 -12.73 -8.21 -3.28
N LEU A 115 -11.41 -8.02 -3.45
CA LEU A 115 -10.56 -7.29 -2.51
C LEU A 115 -11.09 -5.87 -2.28
N VAL A 116 -11.36 -5.11 -3.35
CA VAL A 116 -11.90 -3.74 -3.27
C VAL A 116 -13.27 -3.71 -2.58
N MET A 117 -14.15 -4.66 -2.90
CA MET A 117 -15.47 -4.74 -2.25
C MET A 117 -15.38 -4.93 -0.73
N SER A 118 -14.30 -5.52 -0.22
CA SER A 118 -14.06 -5.63 1.24
C SER A 118 -13.79 -4.29 1.94
N TYR A 119 -13.49 -3.24 1.17
CA TYR A 119 -13.35 -1.87 1.69
C TYR A 119 -14.68 -1.12 1.70
N PHE A 120 -15.64 -1.51 0.86
CA PHE A 120 -16.84 -0.71 0.56
C PHE A 120 -17.62 -0.29 1.81
N ASN A 121 -17.94 -1.22 2.72
CA ASN A 121 -18.70 -0.91 3.93
C ASN A 121 -17.91 -0.10 4.97
N SER A 122 -16.58 -0.10 4.85
CA SER A 122 -15.68 0.68 5.70
C SER A 122 -15.35 2.04 5.11
N TYR A 123 -15.86 2.35 3.92
CA TYR A 123 -15.53 3.56 3.19
C TYR A 123 -16.70 4.55 3.30
N PHE A 124 -16.66 5.35 4.36
CA PHE A 124 -17.67 6.36 4.64
C PHE A 124 -17.02 7.63 5.21
N ASN A 125 -17.64 8.76 4.89
CA ASN A 125 -17.18 10.05 5.37
C ASN A 125 -17.63 10.31 6.82
N PHE A 126 -17.25 11.46 7.38
CA PHE A 126 -17.61 11.85 8.74
C PHE A 126 -19.14 11.87 9.02
N PHE A 127 -19.97 12.02 7.98
CA PHE A 127 -21.43 12.00 8.10
C PHE A 127 -22.04 10.59 8.01
N GLY A 128 -21.22 9.55 7.84
CA GLY A 128 -21.66 8.17 7.68
C GLY A 128 -22.17 7.84 6.27
N GLU A 129 -21.96 8.72 5.28
CA GLU A 129 -22.33 8.44 3.90
C GLU A 129 -21.31 7.48 3.27
N LEU A 130 -21.75 6.43 2.60
CA LEU A 130 -20.85 5.57 1.81
C LEU A 130 -20.31 6.35 0.60
N THR A 131 -18.98 6.45 0.49
CA THR A 131 -18.31 7.39 -0.42
C THR A 131 -17.49 6.74 -1.54
N LEU A 132 -17.08 5.47 -1.41
CA LEU A 132 -16.36 4.75 -2.48
C LEU A 132 -17.23 4.65 -3.75
N ARG A 133 -16.67 5.02 -4.92
CA ARG A 133 -17.38 5.00 -6.21
C ARG A 133 -16.68 4.21 -7.29
N ARG A 134 -15.35 4.26 -7.32
CA ARG A 134 -14.53 3.61 -8.36
C ARG A 134 -13.23 3.11 -7.76
N TYR A 135 -12.52 2.33 -8.56
CA TYR A 135 -11.14 1.98 -8.31
C TYR A 135 -10.42 1.88 -9.65
N THR A 136 -9.13 2.16 -9.66
CA THR A 136 -8.32 2.06 -10.89
C THR A 136 -8.06 0.61 -11.26
N GLU A 137 -7.69 0.38 -12.52
CA GLU A 137 -7.01 -0.86 -12.90
C GLU A 137 -5.63 -0.99 -12.22
N GLU A 138 -4.96 -2.12 -12.46
CA GLU A 138 -3.63 -2.40 -11.89
C GLU A 138 -2.59 -1.37 -12.35
N PHE A 139 -2.13 -0.52 -11.43
CA PHE A 139 -1.06 0.42 -11.72
C PHE A 139 0.30 -0.20 -11.37
N ARG A 140 1.02 -0.65 -12.40
CA ARG A 140 2.30 -1.37 -12.29
C ARG A 140 3.48 -0.41 -12.41
N ILE A 141 4.08 -0.09 -11.26
CA ILE A 141 5.22 0.86 -11.16
C ILE A 141 6.51 0.33 -11.80
N ASP A 142 6.64 -0.99 -11.99
CA ASP A 142 7.78 -1.61 -12.66
C ASP A 142 7.94 -1.19 -14.13
N LYS A 143 6.88 -0.67 -14.76
CA LYS A 143 6.96 -0.07 -16.10
C LYS A 143 7.72 1.25 -16.13
N PHE A 144 7.92 1.89 -14.97
CA PHE A 144 8.48 3.23 -14.84
C PHE A 144 9.76 3.29 -14.00
N LEU A 145 10.06 2.20 -13.28
CA LEU A 145 11.25 2.09 -12.43
C LEU A 145 12.07 0.90 -12.92
N LYS A 146 13.35 1.14 -13.24
CA LYS A 146 14.34 0.07 -13.36
C LYS A 146 14.78 -0.35 -11.95
N TRP A 147 14.80 -1.66 -11.72
CA TRP A 147 15.11 -2.28 -10.43
C TRP A 147 16.57 -2.77 -10.36
N ASP A 148 17.31 -2.50 -11.44
CA ASP A 148 18.71 -2.79 -11.69
C ASP A 148 19.65 -1.91 -10.84
#